data_AF-A0A3B9KVN0-F1
#
_entry.id   AF-A0A3B9KVN0-F1
#
_cell.length_a   1.000
_cell.length_b   1.000
_cell.length_c   1.000
_cell.angle_alpha   90.00
_cell.angle_beta   90.00
_cell.angle_gamma   90.00
#
_symmetry.space_group_name_H-M   'P 1'
#
loop_
_entity.id
_entity.type
_entity.pdbx_description
1 polymer ?
#
loop_
_entity_poly.entity_id
_entity_poly.type
_entity_poly.pdbx_seq_one_letter_code
_entity_poly.pdbx_strand_id
1 'polypeptide(L)'
;MLFDCHVPFGSGLSSSAAIEVSAIAAMCVATNTPLDKPEIAKAAQRAEVEYVGLNCGIMDQYASACGVAGHAMLLDCAAVTCRQIPLRFGEYSLIIANCNKPHNLAESKYNERRSETEMALRTIQTKINVKTLA
;
A
#
# COMPACT_ATOMS: atom_id res chain seq x y z
N MET A 1 -2.28 15.77 16.91
CA MET A 1 -1.48 15.78 15.67
C MET A 1 -2.23 16.63 14.66
N LEU A 2 -1.53 17.50 13.91
CA LEU A 2 -2.09 18.24 12.77
C LEU A 2 -1.60 17.55 11.49
N PHE A 3 -2.49 17.31 10.54
CA PHE A 3 -2.14 16.74 9.23
C PHE A 3 -2.28 17.79 8.14
N ASP A 4 -1.27 17.88 7.28
CA ASP A 4 -1.28 18.63 6.03
C ASP A 4 -0.79 17.71 4.91
N CYS A 5 -1.69 17.31 4.02
CA CYS A 5 -1.43 16.28 3.01
C CYS A 5 -1.58 16.83 1.60
N HIS A 6 -0.50 16.77 0.83
CA HIS A 6 -0.47 17.21 -0.55
C HIS A 6 -0.78 16.09 -1.56
N VAL A 7 -0.92 14.84 -1.09
CA VAL A 7 -1.34 13.72 -1.96
C VAL A 7 -2.82 13.91 -2.29
N PRO A 8 -3.22 14.02 -3.57
CA PRO A 8 -4.60 14.27 -3.92
C PRO A 8 -5.52 13.14 -3.43
N PHE A 9 -6.53 13.46 -2.63
CA PHE A 9 -7.46 12.47 -2.11
C PHE A 9 -8.25 11.78 -3.21
N GLY A 10 -8.46 10.47 -3.09
CA GLY A 10 -9.24 9.68 -4.04
C GLY A 10 -8.61 9.54 -5.44
N SER A 11 -7.35 9.93 -5.62
CA SER A 11 -6.65 9.89 -6.92
C SER A 11 -6.00 8.54 -7.26
N GLY A 12 -6.06 7.56 -6.36
CA GLY A 12 -5.33 6.30 -6.50
C GLY A 12 -3.84 6.40 -6.18
N LEU A 13 -3.39 7.50 -5.57
CA LEU A 13 -2.01 7.70 -5.10
C LEU A 13 -1.82 7.44 -3.61
N SER A 14 -2.70 6.62 -3.02
CA SER A 14 -2.52 6.07 -1.67
C SER A 14 -2.43 7.12 -0.55
N SER A 15 -3.28 8.15 -0.62
CA SER A 15 -3.36 9.19 0.42
C SER A 15 -3.72 8.64 1.81
N SER A 16 -4.47 7.52 1.91
CA SER A 16 -4.77 6.87 3.19
C SER A 16 -3.50 6.30 3.82
N ALA A 17 -2.77 5.48 3.08
CA ALA A 17 -1.49 4.91 3.52
C ALA A 17 -0.47 5.99 3.94
N ALA A 18 -0.44 7.14 3.27
CA ALA A 18 0.41 8.27 3.68
C ALA A 18 0.04 8.81 5.07
N ILE A 19 -1.26 8.94 5.36
CA ILE A 19 -1.76 9.38 6.67
C ILE A 19 -1.49 8.31 7.74
N GLU A 20 -1.76 7.04 7.45
CA GLU A 20 -1.55 5.94 8.39
C GLU A 20 -0.08 5.79 8.78
N VAL A 21 0.82 5.75 7.80
CA VAL A 21 2.27 5.63 8.01
C VAL A 21 2.82 6.84 8.77
N SER A 22 2.42 8.05 8.41
CA SER A 22 2.88 9.26 9.10
C SER A 22 2.36 9.35 10.53
N ALA A 23 1.11 8.94 10.79
CA ALA A 23 0.54 8.88 12.13
C ALA A 23 1.33 7.91 13.03
N ILE A 24 1.61 6.70 12.53
CA ILE A 24 2.36 5.69 13.29
C ILE A 24 3.80 6.16 13.53
N ALA A 25 4.47 6.70 12.51
CA ALA A 25 5.81 7.25 12.67
C ALA A 25 5.85 8.39 13.71
N ALA A 26 4.88 9.28 13.71
CA ALA A 26 4.76 10.35 14.71
C ALA A 26 4.55 9.80 16.12
N MET A 27 3.74 8.74 16.28
CA MET A 27 3.56 8.06 17.56
C MET A 27 4.83 7.36 18.03
N CYS A 28 5.60 6.73 17.14
CA CYS A 28 6.90 6.14 17.48
C CYS A 28 7.86 7.20 18.03
N VAL A 29 7.94 8.37 17.36
CA VAL A 29 8.76 9.49 17.85
C VAL A 29 8.27 9.98 19.22
N ALA A 30 6.97 10.20 19.38
CA ALA A 30 6.39 10.70 20.64
C ALA A 30 6.58 9.74 21.83
N THR A 31 6.67 8.44 21.56
CA THR A 31 6.85 7.39 22.59
C THR A 31 8.28 6.90 22.71
N ASN A 32 9.22 7.48 21.95
CA ASN A 32 10.61 7.04 21.87
C ASN A 32 10.75 5.55 21.45
N THR A 33 9.79 5.05 20.66
CA THR A 33 9.83 3.72 20.04
C THR A 33 10.71 3.78 18.78
N PRO A 34 11.61 2.81 18.55
CA PRO A 34 12.43 2.77 17.34
C PRO A 34 11.59 2.79 16.05
N LEU A 35 12.05 3.58 15.07
CA LEU A 35 11.42 3.66 13.75
C LEU A 35 11.85 2.49 12.86
N ASP A 36 11.11 1.39 12.92
CA ASP A 36 11.22 0.28 11.99
C ASP A 36 10.22 0.46 10.84
N LYS A 37 10.71 0.86 9.65
CA LYS A 37 9.86 1.19 8.50
C LYS A 37 9.00 0.01 8.01
N PRO A 38 9.54 -1.21 7.82
CA PRO A 38 8.72 -2.40 7.56
C PRO A 38 7.61 -2.64 8.59
N GLU A 39 7.89 -2.50 9.89
CA GLU A 39 6.87 -2.73 10.92
C GLU A 39 5.81 -1.61 10.94
N ILE A 40 6.21 -0.36 10.68
CA ILE A 40 5.28 0.76 10.49
C ILE A 40 4.34 0.47 9.31
N ALA A 41 4.86 -0.03 8.19
CA ALA A 41 4.04 -0.38 7.02
C ALA A 41 3.02 -1.49 7.33
N LYS A 42 3.45 -2.54 8.05
CA LYS A 42 2.54 -3.63 8.49
C LYS A 42 1.48 -3.14 9.46
N ALA A 43 1.85 -2.27 10.40
CA ALA A 43 0.92 -1.69 11.36
C ALA A 43 -0.11 -0.77 10.67
N ALA A 44 0.32 0.02 9.68
CA ALA A 44 -0.56 0.84 8.85
C ALA A 44 -1.54 -0.04 8.06
N GLN A 45 -1.05 -1.08 7.38
CA GLN A 45 -1.90 -2.00 6.62
C GLN A 45 -2.92 -2.70 7.52
N ARG A 46 -2.50 -3.11 8.73
CA ARG A 46 -3.41 -3.67 9.71
C ARG A 46 -4.49 -2.67 10.14
N ALA A 47 -4.16 -1.39 10.28
CA ALA A 47 -5.15 -0.36 10.59
C ALA A 47 -6.20 -0.21 9.47
N GLU A 48 -5.77 -0.16 8.20
CA GLU A 48 -6.67 -0.10 7.04
C GLU A 48 -7.60 -1.34 7.00
N VAL A 49 -7.08 -2.53 7.27
CA VAL A 49 -7.86 -3.78 7.25
C VAL A 49 -8.79 -3.91 8.46
N GLU A 50 -8.27 -3.78 9.68
CA GLU A 50 -9.01 -4.08 10.92
C GLU A 50 -9.91 -2.94 11.38
N TYR A 51 -9.53 -1.69 11.11
CA TYR A 51 -10.28 -0.51 11.56
C TYR A 51 -11.12 0.10 10.44
N VAL A 52 -10.56 0.29 9.25
CA VAL A 52 -11.31 0.87 8.10
C VAL A 52 -12.16 -0.20 7.40
N GLY A 53 -11.75 -1.47 7.44
CA GLY A 53 -12.48 -2.58 6.82
C GLY A 53 -12.19 -2.77 5.34
N LEU A 54 -11.12 -2.16 4.82
CA LEU A 54 -10.66 -2.33 3.45
C LEU A 54 -9.60 -3.42 3.41
N ASN A 55 -9.90 -4.59 2.83
CA ASN A 55 -9.03 -5.76 2.83
C ASN A 55 -7.87 -5.64 1.81
N CYS A 56 -7.05 -4.61 1.95
CA CYS A 56 -5.97 -4.29 1.03
C CYS A 56 -4.69 -5.12 1.25
N GLY A 57 -3.85 -5.18 0.21
CA GLY A 57 -2.47 -5.65 0.33
C GLY A 57 -1.56 -4.62 1.01
N ILE A 58 -0.28 -4.94 1.12
CA ILE A 58 0.73 -4.12 1.85
C ILE A 58 1.43 -3.06 0.98
N MET A 59 1.22 -3.08 -0.34
CA MET A 59 2.01 -2.33 -1.31
C MET A 59 2.10 -0.83 -0.99
N ASP A 60 0.96 -0.20 -0.74
CA ASP A 60 0.83 1.24 -0.54
C ASP A 60 1.54 1.71 0.73
N GLN A 61 1.29 1.02 1.85
CA GLN A 61 1.92 1.31 3.13
C GLN A 61 3.43 1.04 3.08
N TYR A 62 3.86 -0.02 2.39
CA TYR A 62 5.28 -0.35 2.26
C TYR A 62 6.02 0.64 1.36
N ALA A 63 5.42 1.06 0.24
CA ALA A 63 5.99 2.09 -0.63
C ALA A 63 6.10 3.44 0.10
N SER A 64 5.06 3.80 0.87
CA SER A 64 5.04 5.02 1.70
C SER A 64 6.14 5.02 2.77
N ALA A 65 6.29 3.92 3.54
CA ALA A 65 7.25 3.86 4.64
C ALA A 65 8.70 3.61 4.18
N CYS A 66 8.90 2.78 3.15
CA CYS A 66 10.20 2.24 2.74
C CYS A 66 10.73 2.81 1.41
N GLY A 67 10.07 3.82 0.84
CA GLY A 67 10.51 4.49 -0.39
C GLY A 67 11.92 5.09 -0.26
N VAL A 68 12.68 5.03 -1.36
CA VAL A 68 14.02 5.62 -1.47
C VAL A 68 14.04 6.57 -2.65
N ALA A 69 14.56 7.79 -2.45
CA ALA A 69 14.65 8.80 -3.49
C ALA A 69 15.38 8.25 -4.73
N GLY A 70 14.82 8.50 -5.92
CA GLY A 70 15.39 8.06 -7.18
C GLY A 70 15.30 6.56 -7.46
N HIS A 71 14.49 5.80 -6.70
CA HIS A 71 14.33 4.36 -6.88
C HIS A 71 12.86 3.96 -6.99
N ALA A 72 12.59 2.94 -7.80
CA ALA A 72 11.38 2.15 -7.73
C ALA A 72 11.61 0.95 -6.82
N MET A 73 10.54 0.43 -6.25
CA MET A 73 10.60 -0.74 -5.39
C MET A 73 10.01 -1.95 -6.10
N LEU A 74 10.78 -3.03 -6.19
CA LEU A 74 10.25 -4.35 -6.49
C LEU A 74 9.97 -5.04 -5.16
N LEU A 75 8.69 -5.18 -4.82
CA LEU A 75 8.21 -5.76 -3.57
C LEU A 75 7.64 -7.16 -3.83
N ASP A 76 8.21 -8.16 -3.17
CA ASP A 76 7.57 -9.47 -3.02
C ASP A 76 6.62 -9.39 -1.82
N CYS A 77 5.32 -9.36 -2.09
CA CYS A 77 4.28 -9.24 -1.06
C CYS A 77 4.10 -10.51 -0.23
N ALA A 78 4.48 -11.68 -0.74
CA ALA A 78 4.33 -12.95 -0.03
C ALA A 78 5.46 -13.14 1.00
N ALA A 79 6.69 -12.83 0.59
CA ALA A 79 7.86 -12.85 1.48
C ALA A 79 8.05 -11.54 2.27
N VAL A 80 7.38 -10.46 1.87
CA VAL A 80 7.55 -9.09 2.38
C VAL A 80 9.02 -8.66 2.30
N THR A 81 9.65 -8.94 1.15
CA THR A 81 11.03 -8.54 0.85
C THR A 81 11.04 -7.56 -0.32
N CYS A 82 11.95 -6.58 -0.29
CA CYS A 82 12.01 -5.57 -1.34
C CYS A 82 13.42 -5.40 -1.90
N ARG A 83 13.48 -5.03 -3.19
CA ARG A 83 14.69 -4.57 -3.86
C ARG A 83 14.45 -3.19 -4.45
N GLN A 84 15.33 -2.26 -4.11
CA GLN A 84 15.33 -0.93 -4.70
C GLN A 84 15.98 -0.98 -6.09
N ILE A 85 15.32 -0.41 -7.08
CA ILE A 85 15.73 -0.38 -8.47
C ILE A 85 15.92 1.09 -8.87
N PRO A 86 17.15 1.53 -9.18
CA PRO A 86 17.39 2.93 -9.57
C PRO A 86 16.55 3.32 -10.79
N LEU A 87 15.83 4.42 -10.68
CA LEU A 87 15.07 4.99 -11.79
C LEU A 87 16.02 5.77 -12.69
N ARG A 88 16.23 5.24 -13.90
CA ARG A 88 17.06 5.87 -14.94
C ARG A 88 16.21 6.14 -16.17
N PHE A 89 15.53 7.29 -16.16
CA PHE A 89 14.62 7.65 -17.25
C PHE A 89 15.36 8.19 -18.49
N GLY A 90 16.61 8.64 -18.38
CA GLY A 90 17.31 9.27 -19.49
C GLY A 90 16.54 10.50 -19.98
N GLU A 91 16.21 10.54 -21.27
CA GLU A 91 15.41 11.60 -21.90
C GLU A 91 13.90 11.48 -21.64
N TYR A 92 13.45 10.42 -20.95
CA TYR A 92 12.04 10.18 -20.66
C TYR A 92 11.61 10.74 -19.31
N SER A 93 10.30 10.86 -19.11
CA SER A 93 9.70 11.30 -17.84
C SER A 93 8.45 10.48 -17.53
N LEU A 94 8.22 10.22 -16.25
CA LEU A 94 6.97 9.61 -15.76
C LEU A 94 5.98 10.72 -15.41
N ILE A 95 4.85 10.75 -16.11
CA ILE A 95 3.78 11.72 -15.89
C ILE A 95 2.61 11.04 -15.19
N ILE A 96 2.14 11.65 -14.10
CA ILE A 96 0.90 11.26 -13.43
C ILE A 96 -0.21 12.18 -13.91
N ALA A 97 -1.22 11.62 -14.59
CA ALA A 97 -2.39 12.35 -15.06
C ALA A 97 -3.64 11.92 -14.26
N ASN A 98 -4.21 12.84 -13.48
CA ASN A 98 -5.41 12.58 -12.70
C ASN A 98 -6.66 12.70 -13.58
N CYS A 99 -7.50 11.66 -13.59
CA CYS A 99 -8.77 11.67 -14.32
C CYS A 99 -9.80 12.66 -13.76
N ASN A 100 -9.58 13.19 -12.55
CA ASN A 100 -10.48 14.12 -11.83
C ASN A 100 -11.91 13.61 -11.67
N LYS A 101 -12.13 12.30 -11.82
CA LYS A 101 -13.43 11.68 -11.58
C LYS A 101 -13.69 11.70 -10.06
N PRO A 102 -14.83 12.22 -9.61
CA PRO A 102 -15.19 12.17 -8.20
C PRO A 102 -15.35 10.71 -7.79
N HIS A 103 -14.49 10.25 -6.89
CA HIS A 103 -14.55 8.91 -6.33
C HIS A 103 -15.28 8.97 -4.99
N ASN A 104 -16.38 8.23 -4.87
CA ASN A 104 -17.01 7.99 -3.58
C ASN A 104 -16.29 6.82 -2.91
N LEU A 105 -15.48 7.10 -1.88
CA LEU A 105 -14.69 6.10 -1.15
C LEU A 105 -15.57 5.01 -0.47
N ALA A 106 -16.86 5.30 -0.24
CA ALA A 106 -17.80 4.40 0.42
C ALA A 106 -18.21 3.17 -0.43
N GLU A 107 -18.03 3.20 -1.75
CA GLU A 107 -18.47 2.13 -2.67
C GLU A 107 -17.30 1.46 -3.40
N SER A 108 -16.24 1.16 -2.65
CA SER A 108 -15.10 0.45 -3.21
C SER A 108 -15.48 -1.00 -3.53
N LYS A 109 -15.49 -1.37 -4.83
CA LYS A 109 -15.56 -2.77 -5.28
C LYS A 109 -14.31 -3.58 -4.92
N TYR A 110 -13.37 -3.02 -4.18
CA TYR A 110 -12.11 -3.67 -3.83
C TYR A 110 -12.35 -4.97 -3.06
N ASN A 111 -13.18 -4.95 -2.01
CA ASN A 111 -13.48 -6.16 -1.22
C ASN A 111 -14.20 -7.23 -2.06
N GLU A 112 -15.06 -6.83 -3.00
CA GLU A 112 -15.69 -7.74 -3.97
C GLU A 112 -14.62 -8.44 -4.82
N ARG A 113 -13.71 -7.66 -5.43
CA ARG A 113 -12.60 -8.19 -6.23
C ARG A 113 -11.66 -9.08 -5.41
N ARG A 114 -11.41 -8.72 -4.15
CA ARG A 114 -10.62 -9.55 -3.24
C ARG A 114 -11.27 -10.91 -3.02
N SER A 115 -12.56 -10.93 -2.69
CA SER A 115 -13.34 -12.16 -2.49
C SER A 115 -13.36 -13.05 -3.75
N GLU A 116 -13.51 -12.46 -4.94
CA GLU A 116 -13.45 -13.20 -6.21
C GLU A 116 -12.09 -13.89 -6.42
N THR A 117 -10.98 -13.19 -6.13
CA THR A 117 -9.65 -13.80 -6.24
C THR A 117 -9.41 -14.91 -5.23
N GLU A 118 -9.95 -14.78 -4.01
CA GLU A 118 -9.87 -15.82 -2.99
C GLU A 118 -10.69 -17.05 -3.37
N MET A 119 -11.87 -16.84 -3.98
CA MET A 119 -12.68 -17.93 -4.54
C MET A 119 -11.92 -18.65 -5.66
N ALA A 120 -11.33 -17.91 -6.59
CA ALA A 120 -10.54 -18.49 -7.68
C ALA A 120 -9.35 -19.31 -7.16
N LEU A 121 -8.63 -18.80 -6.15
CA LEU A 121 -7.54 -19.53 -5.49
C LEU A 121 -8.02 -20.86 -4.90
N ARG A 122 -9.13 -20.84 -4.16
CA ARG A 122 -9.71 -22.07 -3.58
C ARG A 122 -10.07 -23.09 -4.66
N THR A 123 -10.64 -22.65 -5.78
CA THR A 123 -10.96 -23.54 -6.90
C THR A 123 -9.70 -24.18 -7.49
N ILE A 124 -8.65 -23.40 -7.71
CA ILE A 124 -7.38 -23.89 -8.27
C ILE A 124 -6.69 -24.86 -7.30
N GLN A 125 -6.75 -24.60 -6.00
CA GLN A 125 -6.17 -25.45 -4.96
C GLN A 125 -6.78 -26.86 -4.92
N THR A 126 -7.97 -27.07 -5.50
CA THR A 126 -8.53 -28.43 -5.67
C THR A 126 -7.78 -29.29 -6.68
N LYS A 127 -6.94 -28.69 -7.53
CA LYS A 127 -6.22 -29.35 -8.62
C LYS A 127 -4.70 -29.28 -8.49
N ILE A 128 -4.18 -28.20 -7.91
CA ILE A 128 -2.73 -27.95 -7.82
C ILE A 128 -2.41 -27.39 -6.43
N ASN A 129 -1.29 -27.83 -5.84
CA ASN A 129 -0.83 -27.33 -4.54
C ASN A 129 -0.11 -25.98 -4.69
N VAL A 130 -0.88 -24.89 -4.71
CA VAL A 130 -0.38 -23.50 -4.73
C VAL A 130 -0.87 -22.71 -3.51
N LYS A 131 -0.03 -21.82 -2.98
CA LYS A 131 -0.36 -21.00 -1.79
C LYS A 131 -1.08 -19.69 -2.14
N THR A 132 -0.73 -19.06 -3.25
CA THR A 132 -1.30 -17.80 -3.75
C THR A 132 -1.46 -17.86 -5.27
N LEU A 133 -2.19 -16.90 -5.87
CA LEU A 133 -2.35 -16.79 -7.32
C LEU A 133 -1.19 -16.04 -8.00
N ALA A 134 -0.55 -15.16 -7.26
CA ALA A 134 0.62 -14.35 -7.63
C ALA A 134 1.44 -14.07 -6.37
#